data_AF-A0A420RRW6-F1
#
_entry.id   AF-A0A420RRW6-F1
#
_cell.length_a   1.000
_cell.length_b   1.000
_cell.length_c   1.000
_cell.angle_alpha   90.00
_cell.angle_beta   90.00
_cell.angle_gamma   90.00
#
_symmetry.space_group_name_H-M   'P 1'
#
loop_
_entity.id
_entity.type
_entity.pdbx_description
1 polymer ?
#
loop_
_entity_poly.entity_id
_entity_poly.type
_entity_poly.pdbx_seq_one_letter_code
_entity_poly.pdbx_strand_id
1 'polypeptide(L)'
;MLFDKEYNLAGILDWSSAQAAPLEQLSVCPDFATFPGMSEEENQPMVDFKDLVVQSIREIEQDQERKPPLDNPDLDILGQSSLTPLSTYMACKSAEITYRQYMSSPRGSLFAGKMVAGLIFGENVTWNQLKEVYGVMPLF
;
A
#
# COMPACT_ATOMS: atom_id res chain seq x y z
N MET A 1 -11.89 20.30 4.55
CA MET A 1 -10.44 20.57 4.46
C MET A 1 -10.24 22.05 4.24
N LEU A 2 -9.25 22.65 4.88
CA LEU A 2 -8.83 24.03 4.70
C LEU A 2 -7.54 24.04 3.90
N PHE A 3 -7.45 24.95 2.93
CA PHE A 3 -6.25 25.16 2.13
C PHE A 3 -5.75 26.59 2.36
N ASP A 4 -4.43 26.76 2.32
CA ASP A 4 -3.83 28.09 2.27
C ASP A 4 -3.92 28.70 0.86
N LYS A 5 -3.30 29.87 0.66
CA LYS A 5 -3.31 30.59 -0.62
C LYS A 5 -2.47 29.90 -1.71
N GLU A 6 -1.64 28.94 -1.33
CA GLU A 6 -0.75 28.17 -2.21
C GLU A 6 -1.31 26.77 -2.48
N TYR A 7 -2.55 26.49 -2.06
CA TYR A 7 -3.22 25.20 -2.16
C TYR A 7 -2.59 24.08 -1.33
N ASN A 8 -1.81 24.39 -0.29
CA ASN A 8 -1.37 23.39 0.68
C ASN A 8 -2.51 23.07 1.65
N LEU A 9 -2.65 21.79 2.03
CA LEU A 9 -3.60 21.37 3.06
C LEU A 9 -3.19 21.98 4.42
N ALA A 10 -3.95 22.98 4.87
CA ALA A 10 -3.68 23.72 6.11
C ALA A 10 -4.45 23.18 7.32
N GLY A 11 -5.51 22.40 7.11
CA GLY A 11 -6.23 21.76 8.21
C GLY A 11 -7.41 20.87 7.81
N ILE A 12 -7.78 19.95 8.70
CA ILE A 12 -9.01 19.17 8.65
C ILE A 12 -9.85 19.60 9.85
N LEU A 13 -11.06 20.10 9.61
CA LEU A 13 -11.92 20.68 10.67
C LEU A 13 -12.92 19.69 11.24
N ASP A 14 -13.50 18.85 10.39
CA ASP A 14 -14.53 17.89 10.79
C ASP A 14 -13.91 16.52 11.07
N TRP A 15 -13.73 16.23 12.35
CA TRP A 15 -13.23 14.94 12.86
C TRP A 15 -14.36 14.07 13.45
N SER A 16 -15.63 14.46 13.27
CA SER A 16 -16.77 13.76 13.88
C SER A 16 -16.88 12.28 13.51
N SER A 17 -16.32 11.90 12.35
CA SER A 17 -16.29 10.53 11.82
C SER A 17 -14.87 9.96 11.73
N ALA A 18 -13.91 10.51 12.48
CA ALA A 18 -12.56 9.99 12.51
C ALA A 18 -12.55 8.56 13.07
N GLN A 19 -11.90 7.66 12.34
CA GLN A 19 -11.80 6.25 12.71
C GLN A 19 -10.40 5.72 12.39
N ALA A 20 -9.99 4.68 13.11
CA ALA A 20 -8.82 3.92 12.72
C ALA A 20 -9.07 3.25 11.36
N ALA A 21 -8.08 3.32 10.48
CA ALA A 21 -8.07 2.65 9.20
C ALA A 21 -6.88 1.67 9.13
N PRO A 22 -7.02 0.51 8.47
CA PRO A 22 -5.89 -0.36 8.20
C PRO A 22 -4.81 0.39 7.40
N LEU A 23 -3.54 0.21 7.77
CA LEU A 23 -2.39 0.84 7.10
C LEU A 23 -2.37 0.52 5.60
N GLU A 24 -2.83 -0.68 5.26
CA GLU A 24 -2.97 -1.21 3.92
C GLU A 24 -3.76 -0.27 2.99
N GLN A 25 -4.79 0.40 3.51
CA GLN A 25 -5.61 1.34 2.72
C GLN A 25 -4.81 2.55 2.24
N LEU A 26 -3.77 2.96 2.97
CA LEU A 26 -2.92 4.08 2.59
C LEU A 26 -1.97 3.72 1.43
N SER A 27 -1.70 2.44 1.19
CA SER A 27 -0.91 2.00 0.04
C SER A 27 -1.70 1.91 -1.26
N VAL A 28 -3.03 1.94 -1.18
CA VAL A 28 -3.92 1.78 -2.34
C VAL A 28 -4.10 3.13 -3.01
N CYS A 29 -3.10 3.55 -3.76
CA CYS A 29 -3.13 4.78 -4.55
C CYS A 29 -3.07 4.44 -6.04
N PRO A 30 -4.12 4.77 -6.83
CA PRO A 30 -4.13 4.56 -8.28
C PRO A 30 -2.97 5.27 -9.01
N ASP A 31 -2.44 6.35 -8.46
CA ASP A 31 -1.36 7.13 -9.08
C ASP A 31 -0.01 6.38 -9.08
N PHE A 32 0.13 5.32 -8.27
CA PHE A 32 1.34 4.47 -8.25
C PHE A 32 1.21 3.23 -9.13
N ALA A 33 0.12 3.10 -9.88
CA ALA A 33 -0.26 1.85 -10.50
C ALA A 33 0.35 1.65 -11.89
N THR A 34 1.12 0.58 -12.07
CA THR A 34 1.55 0.16 -13.41
C THR A 34 0.40 -0.34 -14.28
N PHE A 35 0.38 0.08 -15.53
CA PHE A 35 -0.59 -0.36 -16.52
C PHE A 35 -0.09 -1.61 -17.22
N PRO A 36 -0.82 -2.73 -17.14
CA PRO A 36 -0.36 -4.00 -17.70
C PRO A 36 -0.37 -4.04 -19.23
N GLY A 37 -0.98 -3.05 -19.88
CA GLY A 37 -0.95 -2.89 -21.34
C GLY A 37 0.18 -2.01 -21.86
N MET A 38 1.00 -1.44 -20.95
CA MET A 38 2.14 -0.57 -21.29
C MET A 38 3.45 -1.34 -21.16
N SER A 39 4.49 -0.90 -21.87
CA SER A 39 5.84 -1.43 -21.73
C SER A 39 6.44 -1.13 -20.36
N GLU A 40 7.59 -1.72 -20.05
CA GLU A 40 8.32 -1.41 -18.82
C GLU A 40 8.80 0.05 -18.83
N GLU A 41 9.32 0.53 -19.97
CA GLU A 41 9.77 1.92 -20.11
C GLU A 41 8.61 2.92 -19.96
N GLU A 42 7.44 2.59 -20.50
CA GLU A 42 6.24 3.42 -20.34
C GLU A 42 5.72 3.45 -18.90
N ASN A 43 5.92 2.36 -18.15
CA ASN A 43 5.53 2.26 -16.74
C ASN A 43 6.56 2.86 -15.77
N GLN A 44 7.82 3.01 -16.22
CA GLN A 44 8.93 3.44 -15.37
C GLN A 44 8.66 4.74 -14.59
N PRO A 45 8.06 5.80 -15.17
CA PRO A 45 7.78 7.03 -14.43
C PRO A 45 6.90 6.83 -13.19
N MET A 46 5.98 5.86 -13.20
CA MET A 46 5.10 5.59 -12.07
C MET A 46 5.81 4.80 -10.97
N VAL A 47 6.75 3.94 -11.36
CA VAL A 47 7.65 3.26 -10.42
C VAL A 47 8.55 4.30 -9.75
N ASP A 48 9.20 5.16 -10.53
CA ASP A 48 10.07 6.22 -10.01
C ASP A 48 9.30 7.18 -9.09
N PHE A 49 8.09 7.56 -9.47
CA PHE A 49 7.24 8.42 -8.65
C PHE A 49 6.87 7.76 -7.31
N LYS A 50 6.49 6.48 -7.34
CA LYS A 50 6.22 5.71 -6.11
C LYS A 50 7.45 5.67 -5.22
N ASP A 51 8.63 5.41 -5.78
CA ASP A 51 9.88 5.33 -5.02
C ASP A 51 10.25 6.67 -4.37
N LEU A 52 10.06 7.79 -5.10
CA LEU A 52 10.23 9.13 -4.55
C LEU A 52 9.28 9.38 -3.37
N VAL A 53 8.00 9.05 -3.50
CA VAL A 53 7.03 9.21 -2.41
C VAL A 53 7.39 8.34 -1.21
N VAL A 54 7.75 7.08 -1.42
CA VAL A 54 8.17 6.17 -0.33
C VAL A 54 9.39 6.72 0.39
N GLN A 55 10.35 7.28 -0.36
CA GLN A 55 11.54 7.89 0.22
C GLN A 55 11.22 9.15 1.02
N SER A 56 10.35 10.03 0.52
CA SER A 56 9.89 11.20 1.28
C SER A 56 9.14 10.82 2.56
N ILE A 57 8.29 9.78 2.52
CA ILE A 57 7.62 9.26 3.72
C ILE A 57 8.67 8.76 4.73
N ARG A 58 9.69 8.04 4.26
CA ARG A 58 10.76 7.53 5.11
C ARG A 58 11.53 8.65 5.80
N GLU A 59 11.82 9.74 5.11
CA GLU A 59 12.48 10.92 5.67
C GLU A 59 11.61 11.56 6.77
N ILE A 60 10.31 11.72 6.53
CA ILE A 60 9.36 12.23 7.53
C ILE A 60 9.29 11.31 8.75
N GLU A 61 9.24 10.00 8.54
CA GLU A 61 9.21 8.99 9.63
C GLU A 61 10.51 8.99 10.46
N GLN A 62 11.65 9.36 9.87
CA GLN A 62 12.93 9.49 10.55
C GLN A 62 13.06 10.81 11.34
N ASP A 63 12.53 11.90 10.78
CA ASP A 63 12.56 13.24 11.38
C ASP A 63 11.52 13.42 12.50
N GLN A 64 10.49 12.55 12.55
CA GLN A 64 9.56 12.53 13.66
C GLN A 64 10.26 12.07 14.95
N GLU A 65 10.48 13.01 15.87
CA GLU A 65 10.68 12.68 17.27
C GLU A 65 9.54 11.75 17.71
N ARG A 66 9.88 10.57 18.23
CA ARG A 66 8.91 9.60 18.78
C ARG A 66 8.21 10.24 19.99
N LYS A 67 7.16 11.01 19.73
CA LYS A 67 6.31 11.66 20.73
C LYS A 67 5.18 10.72 21.10
N PRO A 68 4.90 10.53 22.40
CA PRO A 68 3.86 9.60 22.84
C PRO A 68 2.53 9.98 22.18
N PRO A 69 1.69 8.99 21.83
CA PRO A 69 0.40 9.26 21.23
C PRO A 69 -0.35 10.31 22.04
N LEU A 70 -1.03 11.25 21.38
CA LEU A 70 -1.79 12.30 22.05
C LEU A 70 -2.84 11.70 23.02
N ASP A 71 -3.36 10.53 22.67
CA ASP A 71 -4.37 9.80 23.44
C ASP A 71 -3.78 8.97 24.61
N ASN A 72 -2.45 8.78 24.63
CA ASN A 72 -1.75 8.11 25.73
C ASN A 72 -0.33 8.66 25.92
N PRO A 73 -0.20 9.82 26.61
CA PRO A 73 1.07 10.51 26.80
C PRO A 73 2.08 9.73 27.67
N ASP A 74 1.61 8.76 28.46
CA ASP A 74 2.44 7.92 29.33
C ASP A 74 2.94 6.64 28.62
N LEU A 75 2.55 6.42 27.37
CA LEU A 75 2.95 5.25 26.61
C LEU A 75 4.44 5.35 26.25
N ASP A 76 5.27 4.51 26.85
CA ASP A 76 6.71 4.47 26.56
C ASP A 76 6.96 3.93 25.14
N ILE A 77 7.23 4.84 24.20
CA ILE A 77 7.50 4.49 22.80
C ILE A 77 8.88 3.86 22.63
N LEU A 78 9.78 3.98 23.61
CA LEU A 78 11.09 3.33 23.53
C LEU A 78 10.96 1.80 23.49
N GLY A 79 9.83 1.24 23.93
CA GLY A 79 9.52 -0.19 23.89
C GLY A 79 8.76 -0.69 22.65
N GLN A 80 8.23 0.19 21.78
CA GLN A 80 7.45 -0.22 20.60
C GLN A 80 8.35 -0.40 19.38
N SER A 81 9.17 -1.46 19.38
CA SER A 81 9.95 -1.90 18.21
C SER A 81 9.09 -2.56 17.11
N SER A 82 7.77 -2.63 17.29
CA SER A 82 6.88 -3.49 16.49
C SER A 82 5.97 -2.75 15.50
N LEU A 83 5.96 -1.42 15.47
CA LEU A 83 5.15 -0.68 14.50
C LEU A 83 5.85 -0.71 13.14
N THR A 84 5.17 -1.22 12.12
CA THR A 84 5.67 -1.23 10.74
C THR A 84 5.51 0.17 10.16
N PRO A 85 6.59 0.89 9.81
CA PRO A 85 6.48 2.20 9.16
C PRO A 85 5.72 2.09 7.84
N LEU A 86 4.98 3.13 7.47
CA LEU A 86 4.25 3.18 6.20
C LEU A 86 5.21 3.05 5.02
N SER A 87 6.37 3.71 5.06
CA SER A 87 7.38 3.58 3.99
C SER A 87 7.87 2.13 3.83
N THR A 88 7.99 1.40 4.94
CA THR A 88 8.40 -0.01 4.94
C THR A 88 7.31 -0.90 4.33
N TYR A 89 6.05 -0.66 4.71
CA TYR A 89 4.92 -1.39 4.16
C TYR A 89 4.74 -1.11 2.65
N MET A 90 4.77 0.16 2.22
CA MET A 90 4.58 0.54 0.82
C MET A 90 5.67 0.00 -0.13
N ALA A 91 6.89 -0.21 0.39
CA ALA A 91 7.99 -0.81 -0.35
C ALA A 91 7.90 -2.34 -0.46
N CYS A 92 7.03 -2.99 0.32
CA CYS A 92 6.96 -4.45 0.34
C CYS A 92 5.97 -5.02 -0.68
N LYS A 93 6.12 -6.31 -1.00
CA LYS A 93 5.22 -7.04 -1.91
C LYS A 93 3.76 -7.04 -1.43
N SER A 94 3.52 -6.98 -0.11
CA SER A 94 2.16 -6.98 0.44
C SER A 94 1.35 -5.75 0.04
N ALA A 95 2.00 -4.58 -0.11
CA ALA A 95 1.34 -3.38 -0.63
C ALA A 95 0.91 -3.58 -2.09
N GLU A 96 1.77 -4.19 -2.92
CA GLU A 96 1.41 -4.50 -4.31
C GLU A 96 0.28 -5.53 -4.41
N ILE A 97 0.30 -6.57 -3.58
CA ILE A 97 -0.78 -7.56 -3.51
C ILE A 97 -2.10 -6.89 -3.12
N THR A 98 -2.08 -6.07 -2.06
CA THR A 98 -3.26 -5.33 -1.57
C THR A 98 -3.81 -4.42 -2.66
N TYR A 99 -2.94 -3.64 -3.30
CA TYR A 99 -3.32 -2.78 -4.42
C TYR A 99 -4.01 -3.56 -5.54
N ARG A 100 -3.39 -4.66 -6.00
CA ARG A 100 -3.93 -5.48 -7.10
C ARG A 100 -5.26 -6.14 -6.74
N GLN A 101 -5.45 -6.54 -5.49
CA GLN A 101 -6.72 -7.09 -5.01
C GLN A 101 -7.80 -6.01 -4.92
N TYR A 102 -7.48 -4.86 -4.34
CA TYR A 102 -8.43 -3.76 -4.15
C TYR A 102 -8.90 -3.17 -5.49
N MET A 103 -7.97 -2.98 -6.44
CA MET A 103 -8.27 -2.35 -7.73
C MET A 103 -8.75 -3.35 -8.78
N SER A 104 -8.88 -4.64 -8.44
CA SER A 104 -9.30 -5.65 -9.40
C SER A 104 -10.78 -5.53 -9.74
N SER A 105 -11.09 -5.25 -11.01
CA SER A 105 -12.44 -5.47 -11.50
C SER A 105 -12.72 -6.97 -11.71
N PRO A 106 -13.99 -7.41 -11.74
CA PRO A 106 -14.32 -8.80 -12.08
C PRO A 106 -13.69 -9.27 -13.40
N ARG A 107 -13.58 -8.39 -14.40
CA ARG A 107 -12.94 -8.67 -15.69
C ARG A 107 -11.41 -8.74 -15.61
N GLY A 108 -10.80 -7.98 -14.69
CA GLY A 108 -9.35 -7.97 -14.45
C GLY A 108 -8.86 -9.03 -13.46
N SER A 109 -9.77 -9.72 -12.78
CA SER A 109 -9.47 -10.68 -11.70
C SER A 109 -8.48 -11.78 -12.09
N LEU A 110 -8.61 -12.37 -13.28
CA LEU A 110 -7.69 -13.42 -13.75
C LEU A 110 -6.26 -12.89 -13.93
N PHE A 111 -6.13 -11.68 -14.49
CA PHE A 111 -4.84 -11.04 -14.68
C PHE A 111 -4.22 -10.70 -13.33
N ALA A 112 -4.98 -10.04 -12.44
CA ALA A 112 -4.54 -9.68 -11.10
C ALA A 112 -4.14 -10.93 -10.30
N GLY A 113 -4.92 -12.01 -10.38
CA GLY A 113 -4.63 -13.28 -9.71
C GLY A 113 -3.31 -13.92 -10.15
N LYS A 114 -3.00 -13.89 -11.45
CA LYS A 114 -1.71 -14.38 -11.97
C LYS A 114 -0.53 -13.53 -11.47
N MET A 115 -0.68 -12.20 -11.47
CA MET A 115 0.34 -11.29 -10.95
C MET A 115 0.58 -11.51 -9.46
N VAL A 116 -0.49 -11.59 -8.66
CA VAL A 116 -0.41 -11.85 -7.21
C VAL A 116 0.21 -13.21 -6.92
N ALA A 117 -0.13 -14.25 -7.69
CA ALA A 117 0.53 -15.55 -7.58
C ALA A 117 2.04 -15.45 -7.79
N GLY A 118 2.49 -14.72 -8.80
CA GLY A 118 3.91 -14.46 -9.03
C GLY A 118 4.59 -13.72 -7.89
N LEU A 119 3.89 -12.76 -7.25
CA LEU A 119 4.43 -12.03 -6.09
C LEU A 119 4.62 -12.95 -4.86
N ILE A 120 3.65 -13.83 -4.60
CA ILE A 120 3.63 -14.74 -3.44
C ILE A 120 4.61 -15.90 -3.63
N PHE A 121 4.56 -16.58 -4.77
CA PHE A 121 5.28 -17.84 -4.99
C PHE A 121 6.54 -17.71 -5.83
N GLY A 122 6.79 -16.54 -6.43
CA GLY A 122 7.88 -16.35 -7.39
C GLY A 122 7.69 -17.24 -8.63
N GLU A 123 8.81 -17.65 -9.23
CA GLU A 123 8.82 -18.50 -10.42
C GLU A 123 8.63 -20.00 -10.10
N ASN A 124 8.69 -20.36 -8.81
CA ASN A 124 8.68 -21.76 -8.36
C ASN A 124 7.31 -22.44 -8.51
N VAL A 125 6.23 -21.67 -8.55
CA VAL A 125 4.87 -22.20 -8.66
C VAL A 125 4.16 -21.54 -9.82
N THR A 126 3.72 -22.35 -10.79
CA THR A 126 3.00 -21.88 -11.96
C THR A 126 1.52 -21.65 -11.67
N TRP A 127 0.89 -20.78 -12.45
CA TRP A 127 -0.57 -20.57 -12.40
C TRP A 127 -1.36 -21.87 -12.61
N ASN A 128 -0.88 -22.77 -13.46
CA ASN A 128 -1.57 -24.04 -13.74
C ASN A 128 -1.53 -24.97 -12.51
N GLN A 129 -0.40 -25.04 -11.79
CA GLN A 129 -0.32 -25.81 -10.55
C GLN A 129 -1.26 -25.24 -9.48
N LEU A 130 -1.37 -23.92 -9.36
CA LEU A 130 -2.35 -23.30 -8.45
C LEU A 130 -3.79 -23.63 -8.84
N LYS A 131 -4.09 -23.63 -10.14
CA LYS A 131 -5.41 -24.01 -10.65
C LYS A 131 -5.73 -25.48 -10.36
N GLU A 132 -4.77 -26.38 -10.45
CA GLU A 132 -4.96 -27.80 -10.12
C GLU A 132 -5.27 -28.00 -8.63
N VAL A 133 -4.59 -27.26 -7.75
CA VAL A 133 -4.78 -27.37 -6.29
C VAL A 133 -6.05 -26.66 -5.83
N TYR A 134 -6.26 -25.41 -6.26
CA TYR A 134 -7.31 -24.54 -5.73
C TYR A 134 -8.53 -24.43 -6.64
N GLY A 135 -8.42 -24.72 -7.94
CA GLY A 135 -9.51 -24.54 -8.91
C GLY A 135 -10.66 -25.54 -8.76
N VAL A 136 -10.47 -26.59 -7.96
CA VAL A 136 -11.52 -27.56 -7.60
C VAL A 136 -12.07 -27.33 -6.20
N MET A 137 -11.53 -26.36 -5.45
CA MET A 137 -12.03 -26.05 -4.11
C MET A 137 -13.39 -25.35 -4.21
N PRO A 138 -14.36 -25.74 -3.36
CA PRO A 138 -15.59 -24.98 -3.23
C PRO A 138 -15.25 -23.59 -2.70
N LEU A 139 -15.83 -22.57 -3.33
CA LEU A 139 -15.62 -21.18 -2.92
C LEU A 139 -16.40 -20.83 -1.65
N PHE A 140 -17.38 -21.67 -1.26
CA PHE A 140 -18.22 -21.59 -0.08
C PHE A 140 -18.70 -22.99 0.33
#